data_AF-A0A6J7ZUB8-F1
#
_entry.id   AF-A0A6J7ZUB8-F1
#
_cell.length_a   1.000
_cell.length_b   1.000
_cell.length_c   1.000
_cell.angle_alpha   90.00
_cell.angle_beta   90.00
_cell.angle_gamma   90.00
#
_symmetry.space_group_name_H-M   'P 1'
#
loop_
_entity.id
_entity.type
_entity.pdbx_description
1 polymer ?
#
loop_
_entity_poly.entity_id
_entity_poly.type
_entity_poly.pdbx_seq_one_letter_code
_entity_poly.pdbx_strand_id
1 'polypeptide(L)'
;MSEEKLKEALKNWQDKLAHFEYELSYTASAEKKFELRKQIEECDTEIQRLKTRISAVLLEQEQKKQQLNSPNIPQIVKIELKSEKGVDYSQLRDLLAAGKWQEADEETARVMCLAAGREEEGWLRTEDIDNFPCEDLRTINQLWLHYSNGKFGFSVQKEIYQSLGGTREYNEEVWKKFCDRVGWRVKGEWLYYEDLTFDLEAAPVGHLPLQKALASCYESWEVRCFWWDIRGLSVPLLSRRDL
;
A
#
# COMPACT_ATOMS: atom_id res chain seq x y z
N MET A 1 3.13 -18.08 27.23
CA MET A 1 2.17 -19.18 26.95
C MET A 1 1.47 -18.82 25.65
N SER A 2 1.42 -19.71 24.66
CA SER A 2 0.87 -19.37 23.34
C SER A 2 -0.66 -19.18 23.39
N GLU A 3 -1.22 -18.50 22.39
CA GLU A 3 -2.66 -18.28 22.27
C GLU A 3 -3.44 -19.59 22.27
N GLU A 4 -2.95 -20.62 21.58
CA GLU A 4 -3.60 -21.93 21.53
C GLU A 4 -3.65 -22.58 22.92
N LYS A 5 -2.57 -22.46 23.69
CA LYS A 5 -2.53 -22.97 25.07
C LYS A 5 -3.50 -22.22 25.99
N LEU A 6 -3.70 -20.93 25.77
CA LEU A 6 -4.67 -20.12 26.52
C LEU A 6 -6.12 -20.49 26.15
N LYS A 7 -6.41 -20.67 24.86
CA LYS A 7 -7.73 -21.11 24.37
C LYS A 7 -8.08 -22.52 24.86
N GLU A 8 -7.11 -23.43 24.83
CA GLU A 8 -7.28 -24.78 25.36
C GLU A 8 -7.52 -24.78 26.87
N ALA A 9 -6.78 -23.96 27.62
CA ALA A 9 -7.02 -23.77 29.05
C ALA A 9 -8.42 -23.19 29.32
N LEU A 10 -8.86 -22.19 28.54
CA LEU A 10 -10.19 -21.61 28.66
C LEU A 10 -11.28 -22.66 28.44
N LYS A 11 -11.15 -23.49 27.39
CA LYS A 11 -12.09 -24.57 27.11
C LYS A 11 -12.17 -25.57 28.26
N ASN A 12 -11.03 -26.01 28.78
CA ASN A 12 -10.97 -26.94 29.91
C ASN A 12 -11.65 -26.39 31.17
N TRP A 13 -11.54 -25.08 31.44
CA TRP A 13 -12.24 -24.45 32.55
C TRP A 13 -13.75 -24.30 32.30
N GLN A 14 -14.17 -24.02 31.07
CA GLN A 14 -15.59 -23.99 30.70
C GLN A 14 -16.23 -25.37 30.82
N ASP A 15 -15.54 -26.44 30.41
CA ASP A 15 -16.02 -27.81 30.56
C ASP A 15 -16.15 -28.21 32.04
N LYS A 16 -15.20 -27.77 32.89
CA LYS A 16 -15.29 -27.95 34.35
C LYS A 16 -16.47 -27.19 34.96
N LEU A 17 -16.69 -25.94 34.55
CA LEU A 17 -17.83 -25.14 35.00
C LEU A 17 -19.15 -25.85 34.66
N ALA A 18 -19.32 -26.30 33.41
CA ALA A 18 -20.51 -27.02 32.97
C ALA A 18 -20.75 -28.31 33.77
N HIS A 19 -19.67 -29.04 34.09
CA HIS A 19 -19.76 -30.22 34.94
C HIS A 19 -20.23 -29.88 36.37
N PHE A 20 -19.68 -28.83 36.99
CA PHE A 20 -20.08 -28.41 38.34
C PHE A 20 -21.51 -27.86 38.39
N GLU A 21 -21.94 -27.09 37.39
CA GLU A 21 -23.32 -26.63 37.26
C GLU A 21 -24.30 -27.81 37.13
N TYR A 22 -23.93 -28.82 36.33
CA TYR A 22 -24.69 -30.04 36.19
C TYR A 22 -24.80 -30.79 37.53
N GLU A 23 -23.69 -31.00 38.25
CA GLU A 23 -23.71 -31.63 39.57
C GLU A 23 -24.55 -30.83 40.59
N LEU A 24 -24.48 -29.50 40.54
CA LEU A 24 -25.25 -28.62 41.42
C LEU A 24 -26.75 -28.76 41.19
N SER A 25 -27.16 -28.97 39.94
CA SER A 25 -28.58 -29.16 39.57
C SER A 25 -29.18 -30.47 40.10
N TYR A 26 -28.36 -31.51 40.26
CA TYR A 26 -28.81 -32.86 40.61
C TYR A 26 -28.61 -33.21 42.10
N THR A 27 -27.69 -32.54 42.80
CA THR A 27 -27.40 -32.88 44.20
C THR A 27 -28.49 -32.43 45.18
N ALA A 28 -28.84 -33.28 46.14
CA ALA A 28 -29.78 -32.98 47.22
C ALA A 28 -29.10 -32.49 48.52
N SER A 29 -27.76 -32.64 48.64
CA SER A 29 -27.01 -32.28 49.85
C SER A 29 -26.70 -30.78 49.89
N ALA A 30 -27.11 -30.10 50.96
CA ALA A 30 -26.85 -28.66 51.15
C ALA A 30 -25.36 -28.34 51.27
N GLU A 31 -24.59 -29.21 51.93
CA GLU A 31 -23.14 -29.07 52.08
C GLU A 31 -22.42 -29.21 50.73
N LYS A 32 -22.82 -30.21 49.93
CA LYS A 32 -22.28 -30.37 48.57
C LYS A 32 -22.67 -29.21 47.65
N LYS A 33 -23.88 -28.63 47.80
CA LYS A 33 -24.27 -27.41 47.08
C LYS A 33 -23.42 -26.21 47.44
N PHE A 34 -23.08 -26.04 48.72
CA PHE A 34 -22.23 -24.94 49.17
C PHE A 34 -20.83 -25.04 48.55
N GLU A 35 -20.24 -26.23 48.58
CA GLU A 35 -18.91 -26.44 48.00
C GLU A 35 -18.88 -26.27 46.47
N LEU A 36 -19.89 -26.80 45.77
CA LEU A 36 -20.00 -26.63 44.31
C LEU A 36 -20.15 -25.17 43.90
N ARG A 37 -20.89 -24.36 44.67
CA ARG A 37 -21.03 -22.91 44.38
C ARG A 37 -19.69 -22.17 44.47
N LYS A 38 -18.87 -22.51 45.47
CA LYS A 38 -17.52 -21.95 45.62
C LYS A 38 -16.62 -22.34 44.44
N GLN A 39 -16.69 -23.60 44.00
CA GLN A 39 -15.92 -24.08 42.85
C GLN A 39 -16.37 -23.45 41.53
N ILE A 40 -17.67 -23.19 41.37
CA ILE A 40 -18.23 -22.45 40.23
C ILE A 40 -17.69 -21.00 40.21
N GLU A 41 -17.73 -20.31 41.34
CA GLU A 41 -17.21 -18.94 41.46
C GLU A 41 -15.70 -18.86 41.14
N GLU A 42 -14.92 -19.87 41.55
CA GLU A 42 -13.51 -20.01 41.17
C GLU A 42 -13.34 -20.22 39.66
N CYS A 43 -14.14 -21.10 39.06
CA CYS A 43 -14.13 -21.35 37.61
C CYS A 43 -14.46 -20.06 36.84
N ASP A 44 -15.49 -19.33 37.24
CA ASP A 44 -15.89 -18.07 36.62
C ASP A 44 -14.77 -17.03 36.69
N THR A 45 -14.11 -16.91 37.85
CA THR A 45 -12.99 -15.99 38.05
C THR A 45 -11.84 -16.32 37.10
N GLU A 46 -11.45 -17.60 37.01
CA GLU A 46 -10.34 -18.00 36.14
C GLU A 46 -10.70 -17.91 34.65
N ILE A 47 -11.96 -18.17 34.28
CA ILE A 47 -12.48 -17.93 32.93
C ILE A 47 -12.37 -16.45 32.56
N GLN A 48 -12.78 -15.54 33.44
CA GLN A 48 -12.68 -14.09 33.18
C GLN A 48 -11.22 -13.64 33.04
N ARG A 49 -10.34 -14.17 33.89
CA ARG A 49 -8.90 -13.92 33.80
C ARG A 49 -8.32 -14.42 32.48
N LEU A 50 -8.67 -15.62 32.04
CA LEU A 50 -8.22 -16.21 30.78
C LEU A 50 -8.75 -15.43 29.58
N LYS A 51 -10.02 -15.04 29.58
CA LYS A 51 -10.61 -14.17 28.56
C LYS A 51 -9.84 -12.85 28.43
N THR A 52 -9.56 -12.19 29.56
CA THR A 52 -8.79 -10.94 29.59
C THR A 52 -7.39 -11.13 29.02
N ARG A 53 -6.69 -12.22 29.38
CA ARG A 53 -5.35 -12.54 28.85
C ARG A 53 -5.37 -12.85 27.37
N ILE A 54 -6.38 -13.55 26.87
CA ILE A 54 -6.55 -13.83 25.44
C ILE A 54 -6.78 -12.52 24.69
N SER A 55 -7.67 -11.64 25.17
CA SER A 55 -7.88 -10.31 24.58
C SER A 55 -6.60 -9.48 24.54
N ALA A 56 -5.80 -9.49 25.62
CA ALA A 56 -4.51 -8.79 25.65
C ALA A 56 -3.51 -9.35 24.64
N VAL A 57 -3.38 -10.68 24.52
CA VAL A 57 -2.49 -11.31 23.53
C VAL A 57 -2.94 -11.01 22.09
N LEU A 58 -4.25 -11.04 21.82
CA LEU A 58 -4.78 -10.67 20.51
C LEU A 58 -4.51 -9.20 20.18
N LEU A 59 -4.63 -8.29 21.16
CA LEU A 59 -4.29 -6.88 21.00
C LEU A 59 -2.80 -6.69 20.74
N GLU A 60 -1.93 -7.40 21.46
CA GLU A 60 -0.46 -7.37 21.24
C GLU A 60 -0.08 -7.92 19.86
N GLN A 61 -0.75 -8.98 19.39
CA GLN A 61 -0.55 -9.51 18.05
C GLN A 61 -1.02 -8.52 16.98
N GLU A 62 -2.14 -7.85 17.19
CA GLU A 62 -2.65 -6.82 16.29
C GLU A 62 -1.72 -5.60 16.24
N GLN A 63 -1.25 -5.14 17.41
CA GLN A 63 -0.22 -4.10 17.50
C GLN A 63 1.10 -4.52 16.85
N LYS A 64 1.51 -5.78 16.99
CA LYS A 64 2.69 -6.32 16.28
C LYS A 64 2.47 -6.41 14.78
N LYS A 65 1.27 -6.76 14.31
CA LYS A 65 0.94 -6.70 12.87
C LYS A 65 0.97 -5.26 12.37
N GLN A 66 0.49 -4.30 13.16
CA GLN A 66 0.57 -2.87 12.85
C GLN A 66 1.99 -2.31 12.94
N GLN A 67 2.87 -2.85 13.80
CA GLN A 67 4.30 -2.54 13.84
C GLN A 67 5.10 -3.24 12.73
N LEU A 68 4.70 -4.44 12.30
CA LEU A 68 5.33 -5.18 11.20
C LEU A 68 4.85 -4.67 9.83
N ASN A 69 3.64 -4.11 9.77
CA ASN A 69 3.10 -3.32 8.65
C ASN A 69 3.35 -1.81 8.82
N SER A 70 4.10 -1.39 9.84
CA SER A 70 4.71 -0.07 9.83
C SER A 70 5.99 -0.20 9.04
N PRO A 71 6.13 0.47 7.89
CA PRO A 71 7.46 0.77 7.41
C PRO A 71 8.15 1.52 8.55
N ASN A 72 9.42 1.25 8.80
CA ASN A 72 10.25 2.07 9.65
C ASN A 72 10.31 3.48 9.03
N ILE A 73 9.29 4.31 9.26
CA ILE A 73 9.22 5.71 8.85
C ILE A 73 9.66 6.50 10.07
N PRO A 74 10.88 7.05 10.09
CA PRO A 74 11.27 8.03 11.08
C PRO A 74 10.23 9.16 11.10
N GLN A 75 9.82 9.56 12.31
CA GLN A 75 9.22 10.86 12.66
C GLN A 75 8.85 11.78 11.49
N ILE A 76 7.55 12.07 11.27
CA ILE A 76 7.00 13.17 10.44
C ILE A 76 8.09 13.87 9.63
N VAL A 77 8.60 13.21 8.59
CA VAL A 77 9.62 13.83 7.75
C VAL A 77 8.84 14.86 6.96
N LYS A 78 8.93 16.12 7.36
CA LYS A 78 8.48 17.23 6.53
C LYS A 78 9.25 17.08 5.22
N ILE A 79 8.61 16.55 4.19
CA ILE A 79 9.22 16.35 2.88
C ILE A 79 9.66 17.73 2.41
N GLU A 80 10.97 17.92 2.28
CA GLU A 80 11.52 19.15 1.74
C GLU A 80 11.24 19.13 0.23
N LEU A 81 10.43 20.08 -0.23
CA LEU A 81 10.05 20.22 -1.63
C LEU A 81 11.21 20.83 -2.43
N LYS A 82 12.27 20.05 -2.65
CA LYS A 82 13.46 20.51 -3.35
C LYS A 82 13.30 20.38 -4.86
N SER A 83 13.92 21.31 -5.58
CA SER A 83 13.97 21.33 -7.04
C SER A 83 15.29 21.96 -7.48
N GLU A 84 15.97 21.35 -8.44
CA GLU A 84 17.12 21.93 -9.14
C GLU A 84 16.67 22.99 -10.16
N LYS A 85 15.39 22.97 -10.54
CA LYS A 85 14.79 23.83 -11.57
C LYS A 85 13.86 24.91 -11.00
N GLY A 86 13.70 24.96 -9.68
CA GLY A 86 12.81 25.90 -9.01
C GLY A 86 11.31 25.59 -9.20
N VAL A 87 10.97 24.34 -9.50
CA VAL A 87 9.59 23.87 -9.62
C VAL A 87 8.91 23.85 -8.25
N ASP A 88 7.69 24.37 -8.18
CA ASP A 88 6.87 24.29 -6.98
C ASP A 88 6.04 22.99 -6.98
N TYR A 89 6.31 22.13 -5.99
CA TYR A 89 5.60 20.87 -5.76
C TYR A 89 4.50 20.96 -4.71
N SER A 90 4.16 22.17 -4.23
CA SER A 90 3.15 22.38 -3.19
C SER A 90 1.78 21.83 -3.60
N GLN A 91 1.36 22.06 -4.84
CA GLN A 91 0.10 21.56 -5.37
C GLN A 91 0.07 20.03 -5.42
N LEU A 92 1.14 19.39 -5.92
CA LEU A 92 1.25 17.94 -5.93
C LEU A 92 1.15 17.36 -4.51
N ARG A 93 1.88 17.94 -3.56
CA ARG A 93 1.81 17.57 -2.13
C ARG A 93 0.37 17.65 -1.61
N ASP A 94 -0.32 18.75 -1.88
CA ASP A 94 -1.66 19.00 -1.31
C ASP A 94 -2.71 18.06 -1.91
N LEU A 95 -2.61 17.75 -3.21
CA LEU A 95 -3.46 16.76 -3.87
C LEU A 95 -3.25 15.36 -3.31
N LEU A 96 -1.99 14.94 -3.14
CA LEU A 96 -1.65 13.64 -2.55
C LEU A 96 -2.10 13.55 -1.09
N ALA A 97 -1.90 14.60 -0.30
CA ALA A 97 -2.36 14.68 1.09
C ALA A 97 -3.88 14.59 1.21
N ALA A 98 -4.61 15.10 0.22
CA ALA A 98 -6.06 15.03 0.15
C ALA A 98 -6.58 13.70 -0.43
N GLY A 99 -5.71 12.77 -0.85
CA GLY A 99 -6.10 11.53 -1.50
C GLY A 99 -6.73 11.72 -2.89
N LYS A 100 -6.47 12.85 -3.54
CA LYS A 100 -6.93 13.17 -4.90
C LYS A 100 -5.99 12.56 -5.92
N TRP A 101 -6.01 11.23 -6.02
CA TRP A 101 -5.00 10.46 -6.75
C TRP A 101 -4.97 10.74 -8.25
N GLN A 102 -6.13 10.96 -8.87
CA GLN A 102 -6.21 11.28 -10.29
C GLN A 102 -5.64 12.66 -10.59
N GLU A 103 -6.05 13.68 -9.83
CA GLU A 103 -5.54 15.03 -10.00
C GLU A 103 -4.04 15.12 -9.66
N ALA A 104 -3.57 14.36 -8.66
CA ALA A 104 -2.15 14.27 -8.33
C ALA A 104 -1.33 13.63 -9.47
N ASP A 105 -1.90 12.67 -10.18
CA ASP A 105 -1.28 12.05 -11.35
C ASP A 105 -1.13 13.03 -12.51
N GLU A 106 -2.18 13.79 -12.80
CA GLU A 106 -2.14 14.85 -13.82
C GLU A 106 -1.16 15.97 -13.44
N GLU A 107 -1.15 16.37 -12.17
CA GLU A 107 -0.19 17.35 -11.67
C GLU A 107 1.25 16.82 -11.74
N THR A 108 1.47 15.53 -11.48
CA THR A 108 2.78 14.88 -11.65
C THR A 108 3.27 15.01 -13.09
N ALA A 109 2.41 14.75 -14.07
CA ALA A 109 2.74 14.92 -15.48
C ALA A 109 3.14 16.37 -15.81
N ARG A 110 2.36 17.35 -15.33
CA ARG A 110 2.63 18.78 -15.53
C ARG A 110 3.97 19.21 -14.94
N VAL A 111 4.24 18.89 -13.67
CA VAL A 111 5.48 19.30 -13.00
C VAL A 111 6.72 18.60 -13.56
N MET A 112 6.58 17.38 -14.10
CA MET A 112 7.66 16.71 -14.82
C MET A 112 7.99 17.44 -16.14
N CYS A 113 6.99 17.85 -16.92
CA CYS A 113 7.23 18.66 -18.12
C CYS A 113 7.91 19.99 -17.76
N LEU A 114 7.46 20.63 -16.68
CA LEU A 114 8.07 21.87 -16.20
C LEU A 114 9.53 21.69 -15.78
N ALA A 115 9.86 20.64 -15.00
CA ALA A 115 11.23 20.34 -14.59
C ALA A 115 12.16 19.99 -15.77
N ALA A 116 11.62 19.42 -16.84
CA ALA A 116 12.36 19.18 -18.08
C ALA A 116 12.46 20.42 -18.99
N GLY A 117 11.78 21.52 -18.66
CA GLY A 117 11.72 22.71 -19.51
C GLY A 117 10.88 22.52 -20.77
N ARG A 118 9.86 21.65 -20.72
CA ARG A 118 8.98 21.26 -21.83
C ARG A 118 7.50 21.44 -21.52
N GLU A 119 7.19 22.49 -20.75
CA GLU A 119 5.81 22.82 -20.38
C GLU A 119 4.94 23.12 -21.60
N GLU A 120 5.49 23.80 -22.62
CA GLU A 120 4.75 24.14 -23.84
C GLU A 120 4.37 22.91 -24.66
N GLU A 121 5.23 21.88 -24.67
CA GLU A 121 4.93 20.65 -25.40
C GLU A 121 4.02 19.70 -24.63
N GLY A 122 4.09 19.71 -23.30
CA GLY A 122 3.27 18.85 -22.45
C GLY A 122 3.63 17.35 -22.52
N TRP A 123 4.77 17.01 -23.13
CA TRP A 123 5.30 15.65 -23.18
C TRP A 123 6.83 15.59 -23.14
N LEU A 124 7.40 14.47 -22.69
CA LEU A 124 8.86 14.25 -22.57
C LEU A 124 9.41 13.29 -23.63
N ARG A 125 10.69 13.43 -23.99
CA ARG A 125 11.49 12.51 -24.83
C ARG A 125 12.38 11.63 -23.95
N THR A 126 12.98 10.61 -24.56
CA THR A 126 13.91 9.73 -23.86
C THR A 126 15.10 10.51 -23.31
N GLU A 127 15.59 11.46 -24.10
CA GLU A 127 16.69 12.36 -23.72
C GLU A 127 16.31 13.26 -22.54
N ASP A 128 15.06 13.72 -22.46
CA ASP A 128 14.57 14.52 -21.33
C ASP A 128 14.55 13.68 -20.05
N ILE A 129 14.12 12.42 -20.15
CA ILE A 129 14.09 11.47 -19.04
C ILE A 129 15.51 11.09 -18.60
N ASP A 130 16.43 10.87 -19.53
CA ASP A 130 17.82 10.54 -19.20
C ASP A 130 18.55 11.70 -18.52
N ASN A 131 18.19 12.94 -18.86
CA ASN A 131 18.77 14.16 -18.27
C ASN A 131 17.88 14.81 -17.20
N PHE A 132 16.79 14.14 -16.79
CA PHE A 132 15.85 14.70 -15.83
C PHE A 132 16.54 15.02 -14.51
N PRO A 133 16.27 16.17 -13.87
CA PRO A 133 16.96 16.57 -12.64
C PRO A 133 16.70 15.57 -11.50
N CYS A 134 17.77 15.15 -10.83
CA CYS A 134 17.71 14.10 -9.82
C CYS A 134 16.88 14.53 -8.62
N GLU A 135 17.05 15.78 -8.16
CA GLU A 135 16.34 16.25 -6.97
C GLU A 135 14.84 16.39 -7.20
N ASP A 136 14.44 16.87 -8.38
CA ASP A 136 13.05 16.96 -8.82
C ASP A 136 12.39 15.57 -8.86
N LEU A 137 13.08 14.56 -9.44
CA LEU A 137 12.57 13.19 -9.48
C LEU A 137 12.44 12.58 -8.08
N ARG A 138 13.41 12.83 -7.19
CA ARG A 138 13.35 12.39 -5.79
C ARG A 138 12.19 13.02 -5.05
N THR A 139 11.97 14.32 -5.20
CA THR A 139 10.85 15.02 -4.54
C THR A 139 9.53 14.42 -4.95
N ILE A 140 9.31 14.23 -6.27
CA ILE A 140 8.08 13.59 -6.78
C ILE A 140 7.92 12.18 -6.21
N ASN A 141 8.96 11.35 -6.25
CA ASN A 141 8.90 9.98 -5.75
C ASN A 141 8.63 9.92 -4.23
N GLN A 142 9.28 10.77 -3.43
CA GLN A 142 9.07 10.83 -1.98
C GLN A 142 7.65 11.24 -1.61
N LEU A 143 7.06 12.20 -2.35
CA LEU A 143 5.67 12.58 -2.14
C LEU A 143 4.72 11.41 -2.38
N TRP A 144 4.87 10.72 -3.52
CA TRP A 144 4.05 9.55 -3.84
C TRP A 144 4.20 8.44 -2.80
N LEU A 145 5.43 8.11 -2.40
CA LEU A 145 5.70 7.10 -1.37
C LEU A 145 5.06 7.47 -0.03
N HIS A 146 5.23 8.72 0.42
CA HIS A 146 4.77 9.12 1.74
C HIS A 146 3.26 9.06 1.87
N TYR A 147 2.54 9.68 0.94
CA TYR A 147 1.09 9.77 1.03
C TYR A 147 0.37 8.46 0.68
N SER A 148 1.02 7.55 -0.07
CA SER A 148 0.47 6.23 -0.38
C SER A 148 0.92 5.11 0.58
N ASN A 149 1.60 5.46 1.68
CA ASN A 149 2.19 4.49 2.61
C ASN A 149 3.11 3.47 1.91
N GLY A 150 3.90 3.94 0.95
CA GLY A 150 4.84 3.15 0.15
C GLY A 150 4.21 2.33 -0.97
N LYS A 151 2.90 2.49 -1.24
CA LYS A 151 2.20 1.71 -2.27
C LYS A 151 2.42 2.20 -3.70
N PHE A 152 2.60 3.51 -3.88
CA PHE A 152 2.75 4.19 -5.16
C PHE A 152 4.10 4.94 -5.24
N GLY A 153 4.58 5.16 -6.46
CA GLY A 153 5.85 5.83 -6.73
C GLY A 153 6.68 5.14 -7.81
N PHE A 154 7.56 5.91 -8.44
CA PHE A 154 8.44 5.41 -9.50
C PHE A 154 9.45 4.38 -8.99
N SER A 155 9.93 4.51 -7.74
CA SER A 155 10.82 3.51 -7.15
C SER A 155 10.11 2.17 -6.95
N VAL A 156 8.84 2.19 -6.55
CA VAL A 156 8.00 0.98 -6.43
C VAL A 156 7.81 0.33 -7.79
N GLN A 157 7.47 1.12 -8.82
CA GLN A 157 7.37 0.62 -10.20
C GLN A 157 8.69 0.02 -10.69
N LYS A 158 9.81 0.66 -10.39
CA LYS A 158 11.16 0.18 -10.75
C LYS A 158 11.46 -1.16 -10.09
N GLU A 159 11.22 -1.31 -8.79
CA GLU A 159 11.41 -2.59 -8.09
C GLU A 159 10.58 -3.72 -8.70
N ILE A 160 9.29 -3.45 -9.01
CA ILE A 160 8.41 -4.41 -9.66
C ILE A 160 8.97 -4.77 -11.05
N TYR A 161 9.31 -3.78 -11.87
CA TYR A 161 9.84 -3.99 -13.22
C TYR A 161 11.12 -4.83 -13.19
N GLN A 162 12.08 -4.50 -12.32
CA GLN A 162 13.32 -5.24 -12.16
C GLN A 162 13.10 -6.67 -11.65
N SER A 163 12.17 -6.88 -10.72
CA SER A 163 11.83 -8.22 -10.20
C SER A 163 11.30 -9.16 -11.29
N LEU A 164 10.75 -8.61 -12.37
CA LEU A 164 10.24 -9.34 -13.53
C LEU A 164 11.31 -9.55 -14.62
N GLY A 165 12.56 -9.16 -14.35
CA GLY A 165 13.67 -9.22 -15.30
C GLY A 165 13.78 -7.98 -16.20
N GLY A 166 13.14 -6.88 -15.82
CA GLY A 166 13.20 -5.62 -16.56
C GLY A 166 14.59 -5.01 -16.56
N THR A 167 15.08 -4.69 -17.74
CA THR A 167 16.35 -3.95 -17.95
C THR A 167 16.07 -2.66 -18.73
N ARG A 168 17.14 -1.91 -19.03
CA ARG A 168 17.05 -0.72 -19.87
C ARG A 168 16.76 -1.06 -21.33
N GLU A 169 17.09 -2.28 -21.74
CA GLU A 169 16.68 -2.83 -23.03
C GLU A 169 15.21 -3.24 -22.95
N TYR A 170 14.41 -2.71 -23.88
CA TYR A 170 12.99 -3.04 -23.93
C TYR A 170 12.77 -4.53 -24.21
N ASN A 171 11.94 -5.16 -23.37
CA ASN A 171 11.44 -6.51 -23.57
C ASN A 171 9.91 -6.50 -23.46
N GLU A 172 9.22 -6.82 -24.54
CA GLU A 172 7.75 -6.75 -24.61
C GLU A 172 7.06 -7.70 -23.62
N GLU A 173 7.59 -8.89 -23.39
CA GLU A 173 7.00 -9.86 -22.48
C GLU A 173 7.11 -9.39 -21.02
N VAL A 174 8.29 -8.88 -20.65
CA VAL A 174 8.52 -8.30 -19.31
C VAL A 174 7.65 -7.07 -19.11
N TRP A 175 7.56 -6.19 -20.12
CA TRP A 175 6.73 -4.99 -20.07
C TRP A 175 5.24 -5.33 -19.86
N LYS A 176 4.71 -6.32 -20.59
CA LYS A 176 3.34 -6.80 -20.43
C LYS A 176 3.09 -7.36 -19.02
N LYS A 177 4.00 -8.20 -18.50
CA LYS A 177 3.93 -8.72 -17.13
C LYS A 177 3.95 -7.62 -16.08
N PHE A 178 4.78 -6.59 -16.30
CA PHE A 178 4.83 -5.42 -15.44
C PHE A 178 3.48 -4.68 -15.46
N CYS A 179 2.94 -4.38 -16.64
CA CYS A 179 1.66 -3.69 -16.79
C CYS A 179 0.48 -4.49 -16.19
N ASP A 180 0.49 -5.82 -16.31
CA ASP A 180 -0.49 -6.69 -15.64
C ASP A 180 -0.35 -6.59 -14.11
N ARG A 181 0.89 -6.54 -13.59
CA ARG A 181 1.18 -6.48 -12.15
C ARG A 181 0.79 -5.15 -11.50
N VAL A 182 1.02 -4.04 -12.19
CA VAL A 182 0.62 -2.72 -11.71
C VAL A 182 -0.81 -2.37 -12.05
N GLY A 183 -1.54 -3.22 -12.79
CA GLY A 183 -2.96 -3.04 -13.08
C GLY A 183 -3.29 -2.10 -14.23
N TRP A 184 -2.36 -1.89 -15.16
CA TRP A 184 -2.59 -1.13 -16.39
C TRP A 184 -3.18 -1.99 -17.52
N ARG A 185 -3.20 -3.31 -17.30
CA ARG A 185 -3.83 -4.29 -18.17
C ARG A 185 -4.67 -5.26 -17.38
N VAL A 186 -5.84 -5.62 -17.93
CA VAL A 186 -6.76 -6.58 -17.34
C VAL A 186 -7.15 -7.59 -18.41
N LYS A 187 -6.97 -8.89 -18.11
CA LYS A 187 -7.25 -10.00 -19.05
C LYS A 187 -6.58 -9.84 -20.42
N GLY A 188 -5.42 -9.19 -20.45
CA GLY A 188 -4.63 -8.98 -21.67
C GLY A 188 -4.93 -7.67 -22.41
N GLU A 189 -6.00 -6.98 -22.04
CA GLU A 189 -6.41 -5.69 -22.64
C GLU A 189 -5.83 -4.51 -21.86
N TRP A 190 -5.49 -3.44 -22.58
CA TRP A 190 -5.01 -2.20 -21.98
C TRP A 190 -6.18 -1.36 -21.49
N LEU A 191 -6.06 -0.81 -20.28
CA LEU A 191 -7.06 0.12 -19.75
C LEU A 191 -6.89 1.51 -20.38
N TYR A 192 -7.98 2.27 -20.49
CA TYR A 192 -7.92 3.70 -20.72
C TYR A 192 -7.65 4.42 -19.40
N TYR A 193 -7.19 5.67 -19.47
CA TYR A 193 -6.90 6.47 -18.28
C TYR A 193 -8.13 6.60 -17.39
N GLU A 194 -9.28 6.81 -18.02
CA GLU A 194 -10.59 6.97 -17.39
C GLU A 194 -11.08 5.67 -16.73
N ASP A 195 -10.51 4.52 -17.11
CA ASP A 195 -10.84 3.20 -16.56
C ASP A 195 -9.86 2.74 -15.45
N LEU A 196 -8.84 3.55 -15.13
CA LEU A 196 -7.89 3.23 -14.05
C LEU A 196 -8.51 3.41 -12.66
N THR A 197 -7.96 2.70 -11.68
CA THR A 197 -8.44 2.74 -10.30
C THR A 197 -7.66 3.78 -9.51
N PHE A 198 -8.24 4.96 -9.31
CA PHE A 198 -7.67 6.04 -8.49
C PHE A 198 -8.08 5.92 -7.02
N ASP A 199 -7.73 4.81 -6.39
CA ASP A 199 -8.04 4.52 -4.99
C ASP A 199 -6.86 3.87 -4.27
N LEU A 200 -6.59 4.31 -3.04
CA LEU A 200 -5.44 3.82 -2.28
C LEU A 200 -5.57 2.34 -1.92
N GLU A 201 -6.76 1.84 -1.62
CA GLU A 201 -6.96 0.47 -1.15
C GLU A 201 -7.13 -0.51 -2.32
N ALA A 202 -7.97 -0.16 -3.29
CA ALA A 202 -8.35 -1.01 -4.41
C ALA A 202 -7.28 -1.11 -5.51
N ALA A 203 -6.48 -0.07 -5.73
CA ALA A 203 -5.46 -0.11 -6.78
C ALA A 203 -4.31 -1.08 -6.44
N PRO A 204 -3.64 -1.71 -7.42
CA PRO A 204 -2.46 -2.53 -7.17
C PRO A 204 -1.24 -1.72 -6.69
N VAL A 205 -0.25 -2.40 -6.12
CA VAL A 205 1.05 -1.79 -5.78
C VAL A 205 1.75 -1.31 -7.06
N GLY A 206 2.28 -0.09 -7.05
CA GLY A 206 2.93 0.54 -8.21
C GLY A 206 1.97 1.07 -9.28
N HIS A 207 0.65 1.07 -9.04
CA HIS A 207 -0.34 1.52 -10.03
C HIS A 207 -0.15 2.97 -10.48
N LEU A 208 0.26 3.84 -9.55
CA LEU A 208 0.48 5.26 -9.76
C LEU A 208 1.89 5.69 -9.32
N PRO A 209 2.39 6.83 -9.80
CA PRO A 209 1.82 7.65 -10.88
C PRO A 209 1.88 6.95 -12.24
N LEU A 210 0.89 7.22 -13.08
CA LEU A 210 0.94 6.97 -14.50
C LEU A 210 1.85 7.99 -15.17
N GLN A 211 2.55 7.52 -16.19
CA GLN A 211 3.53 8.31 -16.90
C GLN A 211 2.86 9.09 -18.06
N LYS A 212 1.76 9.80 -17.75
CA LYS A 212 0.91 10.48 -18.75
C LYS A 212 1.63 11.58 -19.54
N ALA A 213 2.58 12.28 -18.90
CA ALA A 213 3.52 13.20 -19.57
C ALA A 213 4.42 12.53 -20.61
N LEU A 214 4.41 11.20 -20.73
CA LEU A 214 5.25 10.47 -21.68
C LEU A 214 4.48 10.06 -22.94
N ALA A 215 3.23 10.48 -23.12
CA ALA A 215 2.46 10.26 -24.34
C ALA A 215 2.43 11.55 -25.18
N SER A 216 2.78 11.48 -26.47
CA SER A 216 2.72 12.66 -27.34
C SER A 216 1.28 13.13 -27.57
N CYS A 217 1.01 14.43 -27.39
CA CYS A 217 -0.22 15.05 -27.85
C CYS A 217 -0.08 15.37 -29.36
N TYR A 218 -0.52 14.47 -30.23
CA TYR A 218 -0.93 14.88 -31.58
C TYR A 218 -2.43 15.18 -31.56
N GLU A 219 -2.77 16.47 -31.62
CA GLU A 219 -4.12 16.96 -31.89
C GLU A 219 -4.59 16.47 -33.28
N SER A 220 -5.20 15.30 -33.33
CA SER A 220 -6.27 15.06 -34.30
C SER A 220 -7.33 14.17 -33.67
N TRP A 221 -8.56 14.68 -33.70
CA TRP A 221 -9.71 14.16 -33.00
C TRP A 221 -9.99 12.71 -33.43
N GLU A 222 -9.97 11.79 -32.46
CA GLU A 222 -10.58 10.43 -32.41
C GLU A 222 -9.69 9.27 -31.90
N VAL A 223 -8.40 9.43 -31.54
CA VAL A 223 -7.54 8.22 -31.40
C VAL A 223 -6.58 8.21 -30.21
N ARG A 224 -6.87 7.30 -29.27
CA ARG A 224 -5.95 6.43 -28.48
C ARG A 224 -4.74 7.10 -27.81
N CYS A 225 -4.71 7.05 -26.48
CA CYS A 225 -3.46 6.97 -25.72
C CYS A 225 -2.73 5.69 -26.13
N PHE A 226 -1.90 5.75 -27.18
CA PHE A 226 -1.14 4.59 -27.60
C PHE A 226 -0.02 4.35 -26.60
N TRP A 227 -0.18 3.29 -25.81
CA TRP A 227 0.82 2.71 -24.90
C TRP A 227 2.22 2.50 -25.52
N TRP A 228 2.39 2.67 -26.84
CA TRP A 228 3.68 2.69 -27.53
C TRP A 228 4.60 3.84 -27.09
N ASP A 229 4.05 5.02 -26.78
CA ASP A 229 4.86 6.18 -26.35
C ASP A 229 5.28 6.06 -24.87
N ILE A 230 4.36 5.59 -24.01
CA ILE A 230 4.64 5.29 -22.61
C ILE A 230 5.77 4.23 -22.50
N ARG A 231 5.80 3.22 -23.38
CA ARG A 231 6.83 2.16 -23.42
C ARG A 231 8.25 2.69 -23.62
N GLY A 232 8.43 3.66 -24.54
CA GLY A 232 9.76 4.17 -24.92
C GLY A 232 10.44 5.00 -23.84
N LEU A 233 9.67 5.49 -22.86
CA LEU A 233 10.10 6.45 -21.85
C LEU A 233 10.01 5.90 -20.42
N SER A 234 9.10 4.97 -20.18
CA SER A 234 9.03 4.21 -18.92
C SER A 234 10.29 3.39 -18.68
N VAL A 235 10.80 2.71 -19.72
CA VAL A 235 11.98 1.87 -19.56
C VAL A 235 13.22 2.70 -19.18
N PRO A 236 13.53 3.83 -19.85
CA PRO A 236 14.56 4.75 -19.39
C PRO A 236 14.37 5.24 -17.96
N LEU A 237 13.15 5.70 -17.60
CA LEU A 237 12.85 6.20 -16.26
C LEU A 237 13.09 5.14 -15.19
N LEU A 238 12.47 3.96 -15.34
CA LEU A 238 12.59 2.85 -14.38
C LEU A 238 13.99 2.23 -14.34
N SER A 239 14.86 2.57 -15.29
CA SER A 239 16.26 2.12 -15.33
C SER A 239 17.24 3.13 -14.73
N ARG A 240 16.78 4.32 -14.33
CA ARG A 240 17.62 5.34 -13.70
C ARG A 240 18.15 4.87 -12.34
N ARG A 241 19.41 5.17 -12.03
CA ARG A 241 20.09 4.71 -10.80
C ARG A 241 19.75 5.53 -9.56
N ASP A 242 19.31 6.76 -9.77
CA ASP A 242 18.99 7.77 -8.75
C ASP A 242 17.53 7.72 -8.27
N LEU A 243 16.75 6.76 -8.80
CA LEU A 243 15.45 6.31 -8.29
C LEU A 243 15.57 5.29 -7.17
#